data_AF-A0A7X8ZDT9-F1
#
_entry.id   AF-A0A7X8ZDT9-F1
#
_cell.length_a   1.000
_cell.length_b   1.000
_cell.length_c   1.000
_cell.angle_alpha   90.00
_cell.angle_beta   90.00
_cell.angle_gamma   90.00
#
_symmetry.space_group_name_H-M   'P 1'
#
loop_
_entity.id
_entity.type
_entity.pdbx_description
1 polymer ?
#
loop_
_entity_poly.entity_id
_entity_poly.type
_entity_poly.pdbx_seq_one_letter_code
_entity_poly.pdbx_strand_id
1 'polypeptide(L)'
;MRRTLPTTGLKTILLSSVIALGVSGCTTDEPEAAPAPATTSAVPVETVPEANVDALPVDALPEVPRAAQQACPYLDTQWVADTNGQRMTGLGIDERFATPACVFWSFPEEPQLTVIVREMATVDDAIAVVDWAAPIDTTEPAEEPEGWSGGRLGGSGGAGALYAVQKDTTAVVVFTNQDQSLKAQLVAEEVITNLRL
;
A
#
# COMPACT_ATOMS: atom_id res chain seq x y z
N MET A 1 -47.26 8.55 -14.46
CA MET A 1 -46.78 9.91 -14.14
C MET A 1 -45.48 10.16 -14.88
N ARG A 2 -45.34 11.32 -15.52
CA ARG A 2 -44.33 11.65 -16.53
C ARG A 2 -42.91 11.68 -15.96
N ARG A 3 -41.96 11.12 -16.73
CA ARG A 3 -40.50 11.23 -16.53
C ARG A 3 -40.02 12.64 -16.90
N THR A 4 -39.11 13.20 -16.12
CA THR A 4 -38.32 14.40 -16.47
C THR A 4 -36.91 14.28 -15.90
N LEU A 5 -35.91 14.18 -16.80
CA LEU A 5 -34.47 14.33 -16.54
C LEU A 5 -34.09 15.81 -16.69
N PRO A 6 -33.15 16.35 -15.90
CA PRO A 6 -32.47 17.59 -16.24
C PRO A 6 -31.12 17.33 -16.95
N THR A 7 -30.86 18.26 -17.85
CA THR A 7 -29.89 18.33 -18.95
C THR A 7 -28.49 18.75 -18.53
N THR A 8 -27.50 18.19 -19.24
CA THR A 8 -26.08 18.55 -19.34
C THR A 8 -25.84 20.01 -19.74
N GLY A 9 -24.89 20.68 -19.07
CA GLY A 9 -24.36 21.98 -19.45
C GLY A 9 -22.85 21.90 -19.69
N LEU A 10 -22.47 21.76 -20.96
CA LEU A 10 -21.10 21.82 -21.47
C LEU A 10 -20.67 23.30 -21.58
N LYS A 11 -19.57 23.72 -20.93
CA LYS A 11 -18.97 25.04 -21.16
C LYS A 11 -17.51 24.91 -21.57
N THR A 12 -17.31 25.02 -22.87
CA THR A 12 -16.07 25.26 -23.57
C THR A 12 -15.57 26.68 -23.27
N ILE A 13 -14.33 26.83 -22.81
CA ILE A 13 -13.62 28.12 -22.82
C ILE A 13 -12.33 27.92 -23.60
N LEU A 14 -12.35 28.41 -24.84
CA LEU A 14 -11.17 28.74 -25.65
C LEU A 14 -10.64 30.09 -25.17
N LEU A 15 -9.32 30.22 -24.96
CA LEU A 15 -8.62 31.50 -25.08
C LEU A 15 -7.18 31.27 -25.55
N SER A 16 -6.81 31.99 -26.59
CA SER A 16 -5.63 31.83 -27.43
C SER A 16 -4.50 32.82 -27.10
N SER A 17 -3.27 32.43 -27.48
CA SER A 17 -2.13 33.27 -27.93
C SER A 17 -1.41 34.09 -26.83
N VAL A 18 -0.08 34.19 -26.74
CA VAL A 18 0.90 34.75 -27.69
C VAL A 18 2.36 34.44 -27.22
N ILE A 19 3.26 34.45 -28.21
CA ILE A 19 4.70 34.16 -28.31
C ILE A 19 5.63 35.15 -27.57
N ALA A 20 6.81 34.67 -27.11
CA ALA A 20 8.05 35.45 -27.11
C ALA A 20 9.30 34.54 -27.25
N LEU A 21 10.07 34.76 -28.33
CA LEU A 21 11.42 34.21 -28.53
C LEU A 21 12.44 34.99 -27.68
N GLY A 22 13.45 34.30 -27.16
CA GLY A 22 14.67 34.89 -26.62
C GLY A 22 15.88 34.04 -26.99
N VAL A 23 16.65 34.48 -27.98
CA VAL A 23 17.99 33.98 -28.31
C VAL A 23 19.00 34.94 -27.69
N SER A 24 19.94 34.44 -26.90
CA SER A 24 21.22 35.10 -26.66
C SER A 24 22.25 34.05 -26.26
N GLY A 25 23.37 34.02 -26.99
CA GLY A 25 24.51 33.17 -26.68
C GLY A 25 25.60 33.93 -25.92
N CYS A 26 26.55 33.20 -25.34
CA CYS A 26 27.97 33.55 -25.37
C CYS A 26 28.81 32.32 -25.00
N THR A 27 29.68 31.97 -25.95
CA THR A 27 30.87 31.15 -25.78
C THR A 27 31.89 31.91 -24.95
N THR A 28 32.61 31.23 -24.06
CA THR A 28 33.92 31.68 -23.56
C THR A 28 34.73 30.43 -23.18
N ASP A 29 35.92 30.35 -23.77
CA ASP A 29 36.90 29.28 -23.68
C ASP A 29 38.13 29.84 -22.91
N GLU A 30 38.49 29.15 -21.81
CA GLU A 30 39.78 29.06 -21.07
C GLU A 30 40.55 30.31 -20.53
N PRO A 31 41.32 30.18 -19.40
CA PRO A 31 42.50 29.32 -19.31
C PRO A 31 42.71 28.49 -18.03
N GLU A 32 43.52 27.46 -18.23
CA GLU A 32 44.14 26.48 -17.34
C GLU A 32 44.76 27.02 -16.04
N ALA A 33 44.52 26.30 -14.92
CA ALA A 33 45.23 26.44 -13.66
C ALA A 33 45.80 25.07 -13.20
N ALA A 34 47.06 25.10 -12.78
CA ALA A 34 47.96 23.99 -12.47
C ALA A 34 47.45 22.95 -11.43
N PRO A 35 47.98 21.71 -11.43
CA PRO A 35 47.48 20.63 -10.57
C PRO A 35 48.01 20.74 -9.13
N ALA A 36 47.12 20.57 -8.15
CA ALA A 36 47.44 20.38 -6.74
C ALA A 36 47.26 18.90 -6.35
N PRO A 37 48.01 18.39 -5.33
CA PRO A 37 48.26 16.97 -5.17
C PRO A 37 47.04 16.17 -4.70
N ALA A 38 46.91 14.97 -5.24
CA ALA A 38 45.87 14.00 -4.90
C ALA A 38 45.93 13.66 -3.40
N THR A 39 44.90 14.06 -2.67
CA THR A 39 44.61 13.55 -1.34
C THR A 39 43.66 12.38 -1.55
N THR A 40 44.12 11.15 -1.28
CA THR A 40 43.26 9.97 -1.25
C THR A 40 42.26 10.14 -0.10
N SER A 41 41.10 10.71 -0.40
CA SER A 41 39.92 10.58 0.43
C SER A 41 39.43 9.15 0.27
N ALA A 42 39.61 8.34 1.31
CA ALA A 42 38.87 7.10 1.45
C ALA A 42 37.37 7.45 1.47
N VAL A 43 36.67 7.05 0.42
CA VAL A 43 35.21 7.15 0.34
C VAL A 43 34.65 6.31 1.49
N PRO A 44 33.80 6.85 2.37
CA PRO A 44 33.05 6.02 3.30
C PRO A 44 32.22 5.06 2.44
N VAL A 45 32.39 3.76 2.65
CA VAL A 45 31.45 2.78 2.12
C VAL A 45 30.16 3.02 2.90
N GLU A 46 29.23 3.69 2.24
CA GLU A 46 27.85 3.83 2.71
C GLU A 46 27.30 2.40 2.78
N THR A 47 27.18 1.88 4.00
CA THR A 47 26.50 0.62 4.26
C THR A 47 25.05 0.81 3.86
N VAL A 48 24.69 0.26 2.70
CA VAL A 48 23.30 0.12 2.27
C VAL A 48 22.56 -0.58 3.42
N PRO A 49 21.44 -0.03 3.93
CA PRO A 49 20.66 -0.72 4.94
C PRO A 49 20.34 -2.12 4.41
N GLU A 50 20.58 -3.16 5.22
CA GLU A 50 20.00 -4.47 4.94
C GLU A 50 18.50 -4.26 4.73
N ALA A 51 17.98 -4.77 3.61
CA ALA A 51 16.54 -4.73 3.38
C ALA A 51 15.86 -5.34 4.61
N ASN A 52 14.89 -4.63 5.19
CA ASN A 52 14.14 -5.10 6.35
C ASN A 52 13.22 -6.26 5.91
N VAL A 53 13.80 -7.44 5.71
CA VAL A 53 13.10 -8.66 5.30
C VAL A 53 12.48 -9.33 6.53
N ASP A 54 11.23 -9.75 6.42
CA ASP A 54 10.56 -10.53 7.45
C ASP A 54 11.17 -11.92 7.58
N ALA A 55 11.53 -12.32 8.81
CA ALA A 55 11.99 -13.67 9.11
C ALA A 55 10.85 -14.66 9.42
N LEU A 56 9.60 -14.25 9.20
CA LEU A 56 8.39 -15.03 9.50
C LEU A 56 7.99 -15.92 8.32
N PRO A 57 7.34 -17.08 8.57
CA PRO A 57 6.86 -17.94 7.48
C PRO A 57 5.80 -17.23 6.61
N VAL A 58 5.57 -17.75 5.40
CA VAL A 58 4.65 -17.13 4.41
C VAL A 58 3.21 -17.03 4.93
N ASP A 59 2.81 -17.94 5.82
CA ASP A 59 1.47 -18.05 6.40
C ASP A 59 1.35 -17.39 7.78
N ALA A 60 2.34 -16.58 8.18
CA ALA A 60 2.33 -15.90 9.48
C ALA A 60 1.15 -14.92 9.60
N LEU A 61 0.37 -15.08 10.66
CA LEU A 61 -0.68 -14.15 11.07
C LEU A 61 -0.21 -13.24 12.23
N PRO A 62 -0.72 -12.01 12.33
CA PRO A 62 -0.40 -11.13 13.45
C PRO A 62 -0.86 -11.69 14.79
N GLU A 63 0.01 -11.58 15.80
CA GLU A 63 -0.27 -11.99 17.18
C GLU A 63 -0.41 -10.75 18.06
N VAL A 64 -1.63 -10.21 18.12
CA VAL A 64 -1.92 -8.97 18.84
C VAL A 64 -2.93 -9.26 19.95
N PRO A 65 -2.60 -9.02 21.22
CA PRO A 65 -3.55 -9.15 22.32
C PRO A 65 -4.71 -8.16 22.13
N ARG A 66 -5.96 -8.62 22.31
CA ARG A 66 -7.15 -7.75 22.19
C ARG A 66 -7.14 -6.54 23.15
N ALA A 67 -6.43 -6.65 24.27
CA ALA A 67 -6.25 -5.55 25.24
C ALA A 67 -5.19 -4.53 24.82
N ALA A 68 -4.52 -4.72 23.67
CA ALA A 68 -3.62 -3.74 23.09
C ALA A 68 -4.39 -2.44 22.77
N GLN A 69 -3.64 -1.34 22.70
CA GLN A 69 -4.18 0.00 22.44
C GLN A 69 -3.28 0.81 21.50
N GLN A 70 -2.34 0.15 20.81
CA GLN A 70 -1.38 0.82 19.94
C GLN A 70 -1.96 1.03 18.54
N ALA A 71 -2.09 2.30 18.16
CA ALA A 71 -2.62 2.71 16.87
C ALA A 71 -1.76 2.21 15.70
N CYS A 72 -2.43 1.89 14.59
CA CYS A 72 -1.76 1.56 13.34
C CYS A 72 -1.00 2.79 12.82
N PRO A 73 0.30 2.67 12.48
CA PRO A 73 1.11 3.83 12.10
C PRO A 73 0.78 4.41 10.73
N TYR A 74 0.03 3.68 9.88
CA TYR A 74 -0.27 4.06 8.50
C TYR A 74 -1.76 4.00 8.13
N LEU A 75 -2.65 3.80 9.11
CA LEU A 75 -4.11 3.84 8.90
C LEU A 75 -4.79 4.62 10.02
N ASP A 76 -5.64 5.57 9.62
CA ASP A 76 -6.50 6.28 10.57
C ASP A 76 -7.59 5.35 11.14
N THR A 77 -7.77 5.38 12.45
CA THR A 77 -8.68 4.48 13.16
C THR A 77 -10.15 4.76 12.84
N GLN A 78 -10.53 6.03 12.65
CA GLN A 78 -11.92 6.38 12.32
C GLN A 78 -12.24 6.00 10.87
N TRP A 79 -11.31 6.27 9.96
CA TRP A 79 -11.42 5.86 8.57
C TRP A 79 -11.57 4.34 8.43
N VAL A 80 -10.78 3.54 9.16
CA VAL A 80 -10.95 2.07 9.17
C VAL A 80 -12.35 1.68 9.64
N ALA A 81 -12.85 2.29 10.72
CA ALA A 81 -14.18 2.00 11.24
C ALA A 81 -15.30 2.34 10.23
N ASP A 82 -15.16 3.46 9.52
CA ASP A 82 -16.12 3.92 8.52
C ASP A 82 -16.07 3.08 7.24
N THR A 83 -14.87 2.80 6.72
CA THR A 83 -14.65 1.98 5.52
C THR A 83 -15.10 0.53 5.73
N ASN A 84 -14.74 -0.07 6.87
CA ASN A 84 -15.16 -1.43 7.19
C ASN A 84 -16.63 -1.49 7.62
N GLY A 85 -17.16 -0.41 8.20
CA GLY A 85 -18.56 -0.26 8.58
C GLY A 85 -18.90 -0.80 9.97
N GLN A 86 -17.91 -0.90 10.87
CA GLN A 86 -18.11 -1.35 12.25
C GLN A 86 -17.40 -0.43 13.25
N ARG A 87 -18.04 -0.19 14.40
CA ARG A 87 -17.45 0.59 15.49
C ARG A 87 -16.22 -0.11 16.06
N MET A 88 -15.18 0.66 16.34
CA MET A 88 -13.96 0.18 16.96
C MET A 88 -14.16 -0.10 18.45
N THR A 89 -13.72 -1.26 18.93
CA THR A 89 -13.68 -1.60 20.36
C THR A 89 -12.25 -1.79 20.88
N GLY A 90 -11.31 -2.06 19.97
CA GLY A 90 -9.90 -2.28 20.28
C GLY A 90 -9.08 -2.30 19.00
N LEU A 91 -7.77 -2.13 19.15
CA LEU A 91 -6.81 -2.08 18.07
C LEU A 91 -5.41 -2.40 18.60
N GLY A 92 -4.51 -2.83 17.73
CA GLY A 92 -3.14 -3.09 18.11
C GLY A 92 -2.28 -3.45 16.90
N ILE A 93 -0.98 -3.57 17.15
CA ILE A 93 0.00 -3.88 16.12
C ILE A 93 0.89 -5.05 16.51
N ASP A 94 1.49 -5.69 15.51
CA ASP A 94 2.51 -6.72 15.65
C ASP A 94 3.81 -6.26 14.99
N GLU A 95 4.82 -5.95 15.80
CA GLU A 95 6.14 -5.45 15.37
C GLU A 95 7.11 -6.57 14.97
N ARG A 96 6.68 -7.84 14.94
CA ARG A 96 7.49 -8.94 14.38
C ARG A 96 7.63 -8.83 12.86
N PHE A 97 6.73 -8.09 12.22
CA PHE A 97 6.80 -7.71 10.81
C PHE A 97 7.59 -6.40 10.66
N ALA A 98 8.41 -6.30 9.62
CA ALA A 98 9.22 -5.12 9.30
C ALA A 98 8.36 -3.85 9.19
N THR A 99 7.21 -3.96 8.54
CA THR A 99 6.12 -3.00 8.65
C THR A 99 5.10 -3.56 9.65
N PRO A 100 4.85 -2.89 10.80
CA PRO A 100 4.01 -3.48 11.83
C PRO A 100 2.61 -3.83 11.33
N ALA A 101 2.23 -5.10 11.43
CA ALA A 101 0.90 -5.53 11.01
C ALA A 101 -0.16 -4.96 11.96
N CYS A 102 -1.33 -4.59 11.44
CA CYS A 102 -2.38 -3.91 12.20
C CYS A 102 -3.62 -4.78 12.33
N VAL A 103 -4.15 -4.89 13.55
CA VAL A 103 -5.37 -5.65 13.85
C VAL A 103 -6.38 -4.73 14.52
N PHE A 104 -7.63 -4.79 14.05
CA PHE A 104 -8.72 -3.94 14.49
C PHE A 104 -9.89 -4.79 14.94
N TRP A 105 -10.50 -4.46 16.08
CA TRP A 105 -11.62 -5.21 16.64
C TRP A 105 -12.90 -4.40 16.66
N SER A 106 -14.01 -5.12 16.57
CA SER A 106 -15.34 -4.62 16.93
C SER A 106 -15.91 -5.47 18.07
N PHE A 107 -17.23 -5.57 18.18
CA PHE A 107 -17.90 -6.37 19.21
C PHE A 107 -17.64 -7.89 19.11
N PRO A 108 -17.54 -8.51 17.92
CA PRO A 108 -17.17 -9.92 17.80
C PRO A 108 -15.83 -10.26 18.47
N GLU A 109 -15.57 -11.55 18.68
CA GLU A 109 -14.28 -12.01 19.22
C GLU A 109 -13.18 -11.89 18.15
N GLU A 110 -13.52 -12.24 16.92
CA GLU A 110 -12.67 -12.12 15.76
C GLU A 110 -12.43 -10.64 15.39
N PRO A 111 -11.23 -10.30 14.87
CA PRO A 111 -10.97 -8.97 14.34
C PRO A 111 -11.99 -8.58 13.26
N GLN A 112 -12.35 -7.31 13.23
CA GLN A 112 -13.14 -6.77 12.13
C GLN A 112 -12.31 -6.59 10.86
N LEU A 113 -11.01 -6.34 11.02
CA LEU A 113 -10.05 -6.09 9.95
C LEU A 113 -8.65 -6.49 10.43
N THR A 114 -7.89 -7.16 9.58
CA THR A 114 -6.47 -7.47 9.78
C THR A 114 -5.69 -7.04 8.55
N VAL A 115 -4.58 -6.35 8.75
CA VAL A 115 -3.70 -5.83 7.69
C VAL A 115 -2.30 -6.36 7.93
N ILE A 116 -1.72 -6.98 6.90
CA ILE A 116 -0.39 -7.57 6.92
C ILE A 116 0.38 -6.97 5.74
N VAL A 117 1.55 -6.41 6.01
CA VAL A 117 2.51 -5.98 4.98
C VAL A 117 3.74 -6.86 5.15
N ARG A 118 4.15 -7.52 4.07
CA ARG A 118 5.26 -8.47 4.07
C ARG A 118 6.38 -7.97 3.18
N GLU A 119 7.58 -7.92 3.73
CA GLU A 119 8.80 -7.72 2.96
C GLU A 119 9.54 -9.05 2.85
N MET A 120 9.61 -9.61 1.65
CA MET A 120 10.15 -10.94 1.41
C MET A 120 11.57 -10.88 0.81
N ALA A 121 12.31 -11.98 0.92
CA ALA A 121 13.65 -12.06 0.33
C ALA A 121 13.62 -12.13 -1.20
N THR A 122 12.52 -12.67 -1.76
CA THR A 122 12.36 -12.90 -3.19
C THR A 122 10.94 -12.59 -3.66
N VAL A 123 10.78 -12.35 -4.96
CA VAL A 123 9.47 -12.16 -5.59
C VAL A 123 8.61 -13.41 -5.46
N ASP A 124 9.21 -14.60 -5.63
CA ASP A 124 8.51 -15.88 -5.49
C ASP A 124 7.93 -16.07 -4.07
N ASP A 125 8.64 -15.62 -3.04
CA ASP A 125 8.15 -15.65 -1.66
C ASP A 125 6.99 -14.67 -1.43
N ALA A 126 7.01 -13.49 -2.06
CA ALA A 126 5.90 -12.53 -2.00
C ALA A 126 4.65 -13.07 -2.73
N ILE A 127 4.83 -13.74 -3.88
CA ILE A 127 3.76 -14.46 -4.57
C ILE A 127 3.22 -15.58 -3.67
N ALA A 128 4.08 -16.33 -2.98
CA ALA A 128 3.65 -17.40 -2.07
C ALA A 128 2.81 -16.88 -0.89
N VAL A 129 3.10 -15.69 -0.36
CA VAL A 129 2.24 -15.01 0.64
C VAL A 129 0.86 -14.72 0.05
N VAL A 130 0.81 -14.16 -1.17
CA VAL A 130 -0.46 -13.82 -1.84
C VAL A 130 -1.27 -15.08 -2.13
N ASP A 131 -0.66 -16.13 -2.70
CA ASP A 131 -1.33 -17.38 -3.05
C ASP A 131 -1.83 -18.15 -1.82
N TRP A 132 -1.13 -18.03 -0.69
CA TRP A 132 -1.60 -18.57 0.58
C TRP A 132 -2.87 -17.84 1.05
N ALA A 133 -2.88 -16.51 1.00
CA ALA A 133 -4.01 -15.71 1.44
C ALA A 133 -5.20 -15.77 0.46
N ALA A 134 -4.91 -15.79 -0.84
CA ALA A 134 -5.86 -15.74 -1.94
C ALA A 134 -5.55 -16.84 -2.97
N PRO A 135 -5.93 -18.11 -2.70
CA PRO A 135 -5.63 -19.22 -3.60
C PRO A 135 -6.21 -19.02 -5.00
N ILE A 136 -5.41 -19.35 -6.02
CA ILE A 136 -5.72 -19.09 -7.44
C ILE A 136 -7.04 -19.73 -7.89
N ASP A 137 -7.40 -20.89 -7.34
CA ASP A 137 -8.58 -21.67 -7.74
C ASP A 137 -9.88 -21.21 -7.06
N THR A 138 -9.79 -20.34 -6.05
CA THR A 138 -10.93 -19.89 -5.25
C THR A 138 -11.11 -18.37 -5.22
N THR A 139 -10.21 -17.61 -5.85
CA THR A 139 -10.25 -16.13 -5.85
C THR A 139 -10.36 -15.55 -7.25
N GLU A 140 -10.82 -14.30 -7.32
CA GLU A 140 -10.80 -13.51 -8.55
C GLU A 140 -9.52 -12.67 -8.62
N PRO A 141 -9.00 -12.35 -9.82
CA PRO A 141 -7.82 -11.48 -9.96
C PRO A 141 -7.99 -10.11 -9.30
N ALA A 142 -6.90 -9.59 -8.74
CA ALA A 142 -6.77 -8.26 -8.17
C ALA A 142 -5.51 -7.59 -8.74
N GLU A 143 -5.69 -6.52 -9.53
CA GLU A 143 -4.61 -5.86 -10.29
C GLU A 143 -4.53 -4.35 -9.99
N GLU A 144 -5.04 -3.96 -8.83
CA GLU A 144 -5.06 -2.56 -8.38
C GLU A 144 -4.24 -2.43 -7.08
N PRO A 145 -3.55 -1.31 -6.85
CA PRO A 145 -3.26 -0.24 -7.81
C PRO A 145 -2.29 -0.71 -8.91
N GLU A 146 -2.04 0.14 -9.92
CA GLU A 146 -1.18 -0.21 -11.07
C GLU A 146 0.19 -0.76 -10.61
N GLY A 147 0.59 -1.90 -11.19
CA GLY A 147 1.84 -2.59 -10.87
C GLY A 147 1.72 -3.64 -9.77
N TRP A 148 0.57 -3.76 -9.10
CA TRP A 148 0.27 -4.81 -8.14
C TRP A 148 -0.54 -5.94 -8.78
N SER A 149 -0.36 -7.16 -8.28
CA SER A 149 -1.08 -8.34 -8.78
C SER A 149 -1.35 -9.36 -7.67
N GLY A 150 -2.49 -10.04 -7.73
CA GLY A 150 -2.89 -11.04 -6.76
C GLY A 150 -4.36 -11.45 -6.87
N GLY A 151 -5.01 -11.63 -5.72
CA GLY A 151 -6.36 -12.18 -5.65
C GLY A 151 -7.26 -11.51 -4.61
N ARG A 152 -8.56 -11.58 -4.86
CA ARG A 152 -9.60 -11.12 -3.92
C ARG A 152 -10.74 -12.12 -3.86
N LEU A 153 -11.39 -12.19 -2.70
CA LEU A 153 -12.55 -13.04 -2.50
C LEU A 153 -13.56 -12.32 -1.62
N GLY A 154 -14.80 -12.26 -2.08
CA GLY A 154 -15.94 -11.84 -1.27
C GLY A 154 -16.49 -13.00 -0.44
N GLY A 155 -17.10 -12.67 0.69
CA GLY A 155 -17.73 -13.64 1.59
C GLY A 155 -19.16 -13.98 1.21
N SER A 156 -19.67 -15.05 1.82
CA SER A 156 -21.10 -15.36 1.86
C SER A 156 -21.48 -15.79 3.26
N GLY A 157 -22.58 -15.22 3.78
CA GLY A 157 -23.12 -15.61 5.08
C GLY A 157 -22.23 -15.24 6.27
N GLY A 158 -21.44 -14.16 6.15
CA GLY A 158 -20.56 -13.68 7.23
C GLY A 158 -19.22 -14.40 7.31
N ALA A 159 -18.80 -15.09 6.25
CA ALA A 159 -17.47 -15.71 6.16
C ALA A 159 -16.33 -14.67 6.09
N GLY A 160 -16.65 -13.41 5.79
CA GLY A 160 -15.66 -12.36 5.59
C GLY A 160 -15.08 -12.37 4.17
N ALA A 161 -14.23 -11.40 3.89
CA ALA A 161 -13.62 -11.19 2.59
C ALA A 161 -12.12 -10.90 2.73
N LEU A 162 -11.41 -10.99 1.63
CA LEU A 162 -9.98 -10.72 1.57
C LEU A 162 -9.57 -10.01 0.29
N TYR A 163 -8.43 -9.33 0.38
CA TYR A 163 -7.70 -8.75 -0.74
C TYR A 163 -6.21 -8.95 -0.49
N ALA A 164 -5.51 -9.58 -1.43
CA ALA A 164 -4.08 -9.86 -1.32
C ALA A 164 -3.40 -9.54 -2.65
N VAL A 165 -2.37 -8.70 -2.61
CA VAL A 165 -1.60 -8.31 -3.78
C VAL A 165 -0.13 -8.22 -3.45
N GLN A 166 0.73 -8.40 -4.45
CA GLN A 166 2.16 -8.17 -4.34
C GLN A 166 2.68 -7.30 -5.49
N LYS A 167 3.80 -6.64 -5.23
CA LYS A 167 4.66 -5.98 -6.22
C LYS A 167 6.10 -6.20 -5.80
N ASP A 168 6.93 -6.66 -6.73
CA ASP A 168 8.32 -7.03 -6.48
C ASP A 168 8.45 -7.99 -5.29
N THR A 169 9.12 -7.60 -4.21
CA THR A 169 9.32 -8.43 -3.00
C THR A 169 8.33 -8.12 -1.89
N THR A 170 7.36 -7.23 -2.12
CA THR A 170 6.44 -6.73 -1.11
C THR A 170 5.03 -7.29 -1.35
N ALA A 171 4.40 -7.85 -0.31
CA ALA A 171 3.01 -8.30 -0.35
C ALA A 171 2.16 -7.56 0.68
N VAL A 172 0.93 -7.21 0.30
CA VAL A 172 -0.08 -6.59 1.16
C VAL A 172 -1.30 -7.49 1.20
N VAL A 173 -1.68 -7.92 2.40
CA VAL A 173 -2.83 -8.79 2.64
C VAL A 173 -3.77 -8.12 3.62
N VAL A 174 -5.05 -8.05 3.25
CA VAL A 174 -6.12 -7.51 4.09
C VAL A 174 -7.24 -8.52 4.21
N PHE A 175 -7.57 -8.87 5.45
CA PHE A 175 -8.77 -9.65 5.79
C PHE A 175 -9.80 -8.75 6.45
N THR A 176 -11.08 -8.94 6.11
CA THR A 176 -12.21 -8.26 6.75
C THR A 176 -13.29 -9.28 7.14
N ASN A 177 -13.99 -9.04 8.25
CA ASN A 177 -15.17 -9.82 8.63
C ASN A 177 -16.44 -9.45 7.83
N GLN A 178 -16.31 -8.57 6.84
CA GLN A 178 -17.39 -8.16 5.95
C GLN A 178 -17.39 -8.98 4.66
N ASP A 179 -18.56 -9.30 4.12
CA ASP A 179 -18.65 -10.09 2.89
C ASP A 179 -18.18 -9.34 1.62
N GLN A 180 -17.96 -8.01 1.70
CA GLN A 180 -17.56 -7.19 0.54
C GLN A 180 -16.04 -7.09 0.42
N SER A 181 -15.45 -7.77 -0.57
CA SER A 181 -14.01 -7.66 -0.88
C SER A 181 -13.56 -6.24 -1.23
N LEU A 182 -14.47 -5.39 -1.74
CA LEU A 182 -14.19 -3.96 -1.97
C LEU A 182 -13.69 -3.25 -0.70
N LYS A 183 -14.16 -3.65 0.49
CA LYS A 183 -13.68 -3.03 1.74
C LYS A 183 -12.23 -3.39 2.03
N ALA A 184 -11.84 -4.65 1.82
CA ALA A 184 -10.46 -5.08 1.94
C ALA A 184 -9.56 -4.39 0.89
N GLN A 185 -10.06 -4.27 -0.35
CA GLN A 185 -9.38 -3.56 -1.43
C GLN A 185 -9.08 -2.10 -1.07
N LEU A 186 -10.10 -1.33 -0.66
CA LEU A 186 -9.91 0.08 -0.30
C LEU A 186 -8.89 0.28 0.82
N VAL A 187 -8.87 -0.64 1.81
CA VAL A 187 -7.85 -0.64 2.86
C VAL A 187 -6.47 -0.94 2.29
N ALA A 188 -6.32 -1.96 1.43
CA ALA A 188 -5.03 -2.30 0.83
C ALA A 188 -4.46 -1.12 0.01
N GLU A 189 -5.29 -0.47 -0.79
CA GLU A 189 -4.89 0.72 -1.58
C GLU A 189 -4.46 1.90 -0.69
N GLU A 190 -5.17 2.14 0.42
CA GLU A 190 -4.81 3.17 1.40
C GLU A 190 -3.47 2.85 2.08
N VAL A 191 -3.22 1.58 2.41
CA VAL A 191 -1.95 1.11 2.97
C VAL A 191 -0.80 1.35 1.98
N ILE A 192 -0.96 0.90 0.74
CA ILE A 192 0.04 1.06 -0.33
C ILE A 192 0.33 2.56 -0.53
N THR A 193 -0.71 3.39 -0.54
CA THR A 193 -0.58 4.85 -0.68
C THR A 193 0.17 5.49 0.48
N ASN A 194 -0.20 5.17 1.72
CA ASN A 194 0.37 5.81 2.91
C ASN A 194 1.81 5.37 3.19
N LEU A 195 2.14 4.11 2.86
CA LEU A 195 3.49 3.56 2.99
C LEU A 195 4.37 3.83 1.76
N ARG A 196 3.77 4.30 0.65
CA ARG A 196 4.45 4.60 -0.63
C ARG A 196 5.14 3.36 -1.22
N LEU A 197 4.40 2.25 -1.21
CA LEU A 197 4.87 0.95 -1.70
C LEU A 197 4.83 0.84 -3.22
#